data_AF-A0A931D9D3-F1
#
_entry.id   AF-A0A931D9D3-F1
#
_cell.length_a   1.000
_cell.length_b   1.000
_cell.length_c   1.000
_cell.angle_alpha   90.00
_cell.angle_beta   90.00
_cell.angle_gamma   90.00
#
_symmetry.space_group_name_H-M   'P 1'
#
loop_
_entity.id
_entity.type
_entity.pdbx_description
1 polymer ?
#
loop_
_entity_poly.entity_id
_entity_poly.type
_entity_poly.pdbx_seq_one_letter_code
_entity_poly.pdbx_strand_id
1 'polypeptide(L)'
;MTSHSTPARTHPLCEPVPYYMSAIGMQGARFVEGNPGGAPDPAPKSNEGGNGDDPASKGEGEPKPNEGDGDGNEKLGEAGQKALKAERAAKKKAEADLKALQDRYDQLTEKDLSEKEKAEKRAKEASERAEQLERENWRLAALAKHPVPEDYQDLVVGQDAESFLSSAERISKLVKTQKGGSDPVPGSGTRRNGDKPGSGSLMDSGRDRYTSRYSRNKKQAD
;
A
#
# COMPACT_ATOMS: atom_id res chain seq x y z
N MET A 1 51.67 55.20 14.36
CA MET A 1 51.24 55.49 12.96
C MET A 1 49.96 54.71 12.70
N THR A 2 49.07 55.22 11.83
CA THR A 2 47.93 54.55 11.15
C THR A 2 47.33 53.27 11.81
N SER A 3 46.17 53.24 12.46
CA SER A 3 44.81 53.83 12.21
C SER A 3 44.02 53.19 11.05
N HIS A 4 42.74 52.89 11.31
CA HIS A 4 41.70 52.41 10.35
C HIS A 4 41.82 50.93 9.90
N SER A 5 40.74 50.20 9.61
CA SER A 5 39.29 50.46 9.83
C SER A 5 38.51 49.14 9.86
N THR A 6 37.46 49.09 10.70
CA THR A 6 36.32 48.19 10.52
C THR A 6 35.30 48.84 9.58
N PRO A 7 34.72 48.12 8.62
CA PRO A 7 33.41 48.42 8.06
C PRO A 7 32.39 47.32 8.37
N ALA A 8 31.16 47.70 8.72
CA ALA A 8 30.04 46.79 8.87
C ALA A 8 29.07 46.91 7.67
N ARG A 9 28.58 45.77 7.17
CA ARG A 9 27.47 45.59 6.23
C ARG A 9 27.13 44.09 6.24
N THR A 10 25.91 43.62 6.53
CA THR A 10 24.61 43.82 5.84
C THR A 10 24.76 43.60 4.32
N HIS A 11 24.02 42.70 3.67
CA HIS A 11 22.67 42.21 3.95
C HIS A 11 22.55 40.68 3.70
N PRO A 12 21.48 40.01 4.17
CA PRO A 12 21.13 38.68 3.66
C PRO A 12 20.79 38.75 2.17
N LEU A 13 21.28 37.80 1.38
CA LEU A 13 20.83 37.60 0.00
C LEU A 13 19.48 36.87 0.00
N CYS A 14 18.42 37.65 0.17
CA CYS A 14 17.07 37.24 -0.20
C CYS A 14 16.99 37.25 -1.74
N GLU A 15 16.87 36.07 -2.35
CA GLU A 15 16.65 35.97 -3.80
C GLU A 15 15.24 36.49 -4.16
N PRO A 16 15.07 37.19 -5.30
CA PRO A 16 13.82 37.84 -5.64
C PRO A 16 12.74 36.84 -6.02
N VAL A 17 11.64 36.85 -5.25
CA VAL A 17 10.42 36.07 -5.55
C VAL A 17 9.87 36.48 -6.92
N PRO A 18 9.54 35.55 -7.83
CA PRO A 18 8.94 35.90 -9.12
C PRO A 18 7.56 36.55 -8.93
N TYR A 19 7.44 37.80 -9.39
CA TYR A 19 6.32 38.70 -9.12
C TYR A 19 5.07 38.42 -9.98
N TYR A 20 4.43 37.25 -9.84
CA TYR A 20 3.10 36.99 -10.42
C TYR A 20 2.30 35.94 -9.62
N MET A 21 1.54 36.37 -8.60
CA MET A 21 0.30 35.73 -8.07
C MET A 21 -0.27 36.50 -6.86
N SER A 22 -0.37 37.83 -6.96
CA SER A 22 -1.12 38.63 -5.97
C SER A 22 -2.56 38.89 -6.46
N ALA A 23 -3.53 38.82 -5.54
CA ALA A 23 -4.95 39.15 -5.73
C ALA A 23 -5.84 38.15 -6.50
N ILE A 24 -6.10 36.99 -5.89
CA ILE A 24 -7.49 36.55 -5.69
C ILE A 24 -7.70 36.39 -4.18
N GLY A 25 -8.76 36.99 -3.63
CA GLY A 25 -8.98 37.07 -2.19
C GLY A 25 -9.72 35.87 -1.62
N MET A 26 -9.17 35.23 -0.57
CA MET A 26 -9.90 34.30 0.30
C MET A 26 -9.98 34.84 1.73
N GLN A 27 -10.82 35.86 1.91
CA GLN A 27 -11.35 36.24 3.22
C GLN A 27 -12.78 35.73 3.34
N GLY A 28 -13.08 34.90 4.35
CA GLY A 28 -14.48 34.57 4.69
C GLY A 28 -14.92 33.10 4.61
N ALA A 29 -14.01 32.13 4.48
CA ALA A 29 -14.34 30.73 4.77
C ALA A 29 -14.49 30.56 6.30
N ARG A 30 -15.70 30.83 6.82
CA ARG A 30 -16.01 30.68 8.24
C ARG A 30 -16.14 29.19 8.57
N PHE A 31 -15.39 28.75 9.57
CA PHE A 31 -15.49 27.41 10.14
C PHE A 31 -16.89 27.25 10.77
N VAL A 32 -17.81 26.57 10.08
CA VAL A 32 -19.11 26.20 10.64
C VAL A 32 -18.92 24.89 11.39
N GLU A 33 -18.69 25.05 12.69
CA GLU A 33 -18.53 23.98 13.65
C GLU A 33 -19.83 23.15 13.72
N GLY A 34 -19.74 21.85 13.45
CA GLY A 34 -20.91 20.98 13.31
C GLY A 34 -21.52 20.60 14.65
N ASN A 35 -22.51 21.36 15.12
CA ASN A 35 -23.28 21.04 16.32
C ASN A 35 -24.29 19.90 16.06
N PRO A 36 -24.21 18.74 16.72
CA PRO A 36 -25.07 17.60 16.45
C PRO A 36 -26.33 17.58 17.33
N GLY A 37 -27.50 17.84 16.74
CA GLY A 37 -28.80 17.52 17.33
C GLY A 37 -29.86 18.62 17.21
N GLY A 38 -31.05 18.23 16.73
CA GLY A 38 -32.24 19.07 16.66
C GLY A 38 -33.40 18.25 16.08
N ALA A 39 -34.47 18.09 16.86
CA ALA A 39 -35.65 17.32 16.45
C ALA A 39 -36.56 18.13 15.49
N PRO A 40 -37.42 17.46 14.68
CA PRO A 40 -38.43 18.14 13.88
C PRO A 40 -39.63 18.55 14.74
N ASP A 41 -40.09 19.80 14.60
CA ASP A 41 -41.27 20.37 15.27
C ASP A 41 -42.23 21.07 14.26
N PRO A 42 -43.52 21.31 14.61
CA PRO A 42 -44.61 21.13 13.63
C PRO A 42 -45.34 22.39 13.11
N ALA A 43 -46.18 22.19 12.09
CA ALA A 43 -47.22 23.13 11.63
C ALA A 43 -48.41 23.22 12.62
N PRO A 44 -49.25 24.29 12.62
CA PRO A 44 -50.44 24.40 11.72
C PRO A 44 -50.72 25.90 11.30
N LYS A 45 -51.87 26.42 10.80
CA LYS A 45 -53.31 26.03 10.68
C LYS A 45 -54.00 26.77 9.48
N SER A 46 -55.20 26.30 9.08
CA SER A 46 -56.47 27.06 8.72
C SER A 46 -56.51 28.25 7.72
N ASN A 47 -57.61 28.52 6.97
CA ASN A 47 -58.84 27.78 6.56
C ASN A 47 -59.64 28.66 5.53
N GLU A 48 -60.74 28.12 4.96
CA GLU A 48 -61.83 28.80 4.20
C GLU A 48 -61.48 29.27 2.77
N GLY A 49 -62.31 29.13 1.72
CA GLY A 49 -63.62 28.46 1.51
C GLY A 49 -63.94 28.49 0.00
N GLY A 50 -64.99 27.88 -0.57
CA GLY A 50 -66.07 27.01 -0.08
C GLY A 50 -66.72 26.26 -1.27
N ASN A 51 -67.71 25.38 -1.01
CA ASN A 51 -68.25 24.44 -2.01
C ASN A 51 -69.45 24.99 -2.80
N GLY A 52 -69.73 24.44 -3.99
CA GLY A 52 -70.89 24.81 -4.82
C GLY A 52 -71.30 23.76 -5.87
N ASP A 53 -72.24 22.89 -5.46
CA ASP A 53 -73.25 22.13 -6.23
C ASP A 53 -72.90 21.39 -7.55
N ASP A 54 -73.11 20.06 -7.55
CA ASP A 54 -73.37 19.24 -8.74
C ASP A 54 -74.68 19.66 -9.46
N PRO A 55 -74.80 19.42 -10.78
CA PRO A 55 -75.56 18.22 -11.15
C PRO A 55 -74.96 17.40 -12.30
N ALA A 56 -75.17 16.09 -12.24
CA ALA A 56 -74.68 15.13 -13.23
C ALA A 56 -75.35 15.27 -14.62
N SER A 57 -74.57 14.99 -15.67
CA SER A 57 -75.09 14.70 -17.02
C SER A 57 -74.37 13.47 -17.60
N LYS A 58 -75.12 12.60 -18.30
CA LYS A 58 -74.57 11.42 -18.98
C LYS A 58 -74.06 11.81 -20.37
N GLY A 59 -72.93 11.22 -20.77
CA GLY A 59 -72.41 11.31 -22.14
C GLY A 59 -71.58 10.08 -22.48
N GLU A 60 -72.19 9.13 -23.20
CA GLU A 60 -71.48 7.97 -23.76
C GLU A 60 -70.71 8.38 -25.02
N GLY A 61 -69.52 7.84 -25.24
CA GLY A 61 -68.69 8.22 -26.38
C GLY A 61 -67.30 7.57 -26.40
N GLU A 62 -67.24 6.30 -26.80
CA GLU A 62 -65.97 5.63 -27.10
C GLU A 62 -65.29 6.29 -28.32
N PRO A 63 -64.06 6.81 -28.20
CA PRO A 63 -63.27 7.17 -29.37
C PRO A 63 -62.71 5.88 -29.99
N LYS A 64 -63.38 5.37 -31.03
CA LYS A 64 -62.85 4.26 -31.84
C LYS A 64 -61.43 4.60 -32.34
N PRO A 65 -60.48 3.65 -32.29
CA PRO A 65 -59.18 3.85 -32.92
C PRO A 65 -59.38 3.92 -34.44
N ASN A 66 -59.30 5.13 -35.01
CA ASN A 66 -59.28 5.28 -36.46
C ASN A 66 -57.85 5.01 -36.95
N GLU A 67 -57.59 3.75 -37.29
CA GLU A 67 -56.35 3.32 -37.94
C GLU A 67 -56.05 4.23 -39.14
N GLY A 68 -54.84 4.78 -39.15
CA GLY A 68 -54.55 6.02 -39.85
C GLY A 68 -53.09 6.11 -40.29
N ASP A 69 -52.54 4.99 -40.78
CA ASP A 69 -51.28 4.94 -41.51
C ASP A 69 -51.36 5.77 -42.80
N GLY A 70 -51.16 7.07 -42.64
CA GLY A 70 -51.40 8.10 -43.66
C GLY A 70 -50.79 9.43 -43.24
N ASP A 71 -49.49 9.54 -43.51
CA ASP A 71 -48.57 10.68 -43.32
C ASP A 71 -49.00 11.76 -42.29
N GLY A 72 -48.63 11.52 -41.02
CA GLY A 72 -48.80 12.49 -39.94
C GLY A 72 -48.01 13.80 -40.10
N ASN A 73 -47.14 13.92 -41.10
CA ASN A 73 -46.39 15.14 -41.41
C ASN A 73 -47.24 16.16 -42.18
N GLU A 74 -48.24 15.71 -42.96
CA GLU A 74 -49.10 16.59 -43.78
C GLU A 74 -50.28 17.18 -42.99
N LYS A 75 -50.77 16.47 -41.95
CA LYS A 75 -51.80 17.00 -41.02
C LYS A 75 -51.27 18.03 -40.03
N LEU A 76 -49.95 18.18 -39.93
CA LEU A 76 -49.30 19.22 -39.12
C LEU A 76 -48.94 20.42 -40.00
N GLY A 77 -49.69 21.52 -39.87
CA GLY A 77 -49.35 22.78 -40.52
C GLY A 77 -47.94 23.28 -40.17
N GLU A 78 -47.40 24.23 -40.94
CA GLU A 78 -45.98 24.63 -40.92
C GLU A 78 -45.39 24.86 -39.51
N ALA A 79 -46.16 25.47 -38.61
CA ALA A 79 -45.77 25.69 -37.22
C ALA A 79 -45.50 24.39 -36.44
N GLY A 80 -46.31 23.35 -36.64
CA GLY A 80 -46.14 22.03 -36.02
C GLY A 80 -44.91 21.30 -36.55
N GLN A 81 -44.69 21.30 -37.88
CA GLN A 81 -43.46 20.77 -38.45
C GLN A 81 -42.22 21.53 -37.94
N LYS A 82 -42.31 22.87 -37.81
CA LYS A 82 -41.21 23.70 -37.30
C LYS A 82 -40.90 23.39 -35.83
N ALA A 83 -41.92 23.17 -35.00
CA ALA A 83 -41.78 22.75 -33.61
C ALA A 83 -41.09 21.38 -33.50
N LEU A 84 -41.54 20.36 -34.25
CA LEU A 84 -40.90 19.03 -34.25
C LEU A 84 -39.46 19.07 -34.78
N LYS A 85 -39.16 19.92 -35.78
CA LYS A 85 -37.79 20.12 -36.28
C LYS A 85 -36.90 20.78 -35.21
N ALA A 86 -37.43 21.74 -34.44
CA ALA A 86 -36.72 22.37 -33.33
C ALA A 86 -36.49 21.40 -32.15
N GLU A 87 -37.50 20.61 -31.76
CA GLU A 87 -37.40 19.60 -30.70
C GLU A 87 -36.36 18.52 -31.05
N ARG A 88 -36.40 17.98 -32.28
CA ARG A 88 -35.41 17.00 -32.77
C ARG A 88 -34.01 17.61 -32.85
N ALA A 89 -33.87 18.89 -33.16
CA ALA A 89 -32.58 19.58 -33.13
C ALA A 89 -32.07 19.81 -31.69
N ALA A 90 -32.96 20.07 -30.73
CA ALA A 90 -32.60 20.22 -29.32
C ALA A 90 -32.15 18.87 -28.71
N LYS A 91 -32.89 17.79 -28.99
CA LYS A 91 -32.52 16.42 -28.59
C LYS A 91 -31.15 16.00 -29.14
N LYS A 92 -30.93 16.17 -30.45
CA LYS A 92 -29.62 15.88 -31.08
C LYS A 92 -28.46 16.70 -30.53
N LYS A 93 -28.70 17.93 -30.07
CA LYS A 93 -27.69 18.73 -29.36
C LYS A 93 -27.39 18.16 -27.98
N ALA A 94 -28.42 17.92 -27.16
CA ALA A 94 -28.26 17.31 -25.84
C ALA A 94 -27.58 15.94 -25.90
N GLU A 95 -27.92 15.09 -26.89
CA GLU A 95 -27.25 13.80 -27.15
C GLU A 95 -25.76 13.98 -27.50
N ALA A 96 -25.42 14.96 -28.34
CA ALA A 96 -24.04 15.27 -28.70
C ALA A 96 -23.23 15.88 -27.54
N ASP A 97 -23.85 16.77 -26.75
CA ASP A 97 -23.24 17.42 -25.59
C ASP A 97 -23.02 16.40 -24.46
N LEU A 98 -23.99 15.50 -24.20
CA LEU A 98 -23.83 14.38 -23.27
C LEU A 98 -22.69 13.46 -23.70
N LYS A 99 -22.63 13.08 -24.98
CA LYS A 99 -21.51 12.26 -25.47
C LYS A 99 -20.17 12.99 -25.33
N ALA A 100 -20.08 14.26 -25.70
CA ALA A 100 -18.86 15.05 -25.59
C ALA A 100 -18.42 15.28 -24.12
N LEU A 101 -19.34 15.24 -23.16
CA LEU A 101 -19.02 15.22 -21.72
C LEU A 101 -18.55 13.85 -21.26
N GLN A 102 -19.16 12.77 -21.74
CA GLN A 102 -18.74 11.39 -21.43
C GLN A 102 -17.36 11.08 -22.02
N ASP A 103 -17.12 11.36 -23.31
CA ASP A 103 -15.81 11.23 -23.97
C ASP A 103 -14.70 12.00 -23.22
N ARG A 104 -15.04 13.11 -22.54
CA ARG A 104 -14.11 13.88 -21.69
C ARG A 104 -13.92 13.29 -20.30
N TYR A 105 -14.98 12.76 -19.69
CA TYR A 105 -14.92 12.09 -18.39
C TYR A 105 -14.06 10.82 -18.47
N ASP A 106 -14.26 10.02 -19.52
CA ASP A 106 -13.49 8.81 -19.77
C ASP A 106 -12.00 9.16 -19.97
N GLN A 107 -11.69 10.15 -20.83
CA GLN A 107 -10.33 10.68 -21.00
C GLN A 107 -9.69 11.31 -19.75
N LEU A 108 -10.47 11.73 -18.76
CA LEU A 108 -9.94 12.21 -17.48
C LEU A 108 -9.67 11.04 -16.54
N THR A 109 -10.62 10.10 -16.42
CA THR A 109 -10.44 8.90 -15.58
C THR A 109 -9.30 8.00 -16.06
N GLU A 110 -9.09 7.84 -17.36
CA GLU A 110 -7.92 7.14 -17.93
C GLU A 110 -6.59 7.80 -17.52
N LYS A 111 -6.50 9.14 -17.57
CA LYS A 111 -5.29 9.89 -17.18
C LYS A 111 -5.06 9.79 -15.68
N ASP A 112 -6.08 10.06 -14.89
CA ASP A 112 -6.08 9.94 -13.44
C ASP A 112 -5.62 8.55 -12.98
N LEU A 113 -6.15 7.48 -13.60
CA LEU A 113 -5.78 6.11 -13.30
C LEU A 113 -4.32 5.84 -13.69
N SER A 114 -3.91 6.23 -14.90
CA SER A 114 -2.54 6.05 -15.37
C SER A 114 -1.51 6.91 -14.60
N GLU A 115 -1.90 8.01 -13.98
CA GLU A 115 -1.04 8.79 -13.08
C GLU A 115 -0.99 8.19 -11.68
N LYS A 116 -2.11 7.69 -11.14
CA LYS A 116 -2.17 6.97 -9.87
C LYS A 116 -1.33 5.69 -9.89
N GLU A 117 -1.41 4.87 -10.94
CA GLU A 117 -0.56 3.69 -11.14
C GLU A 117 0.93 4.04 -11.13
N LYS A 118 1.33 5.12 -11.83
CA LYS A 118 2.71 5.60 -11.86
C LYS A 118 3.16 6.14 -10.50
N ALA A 119 2.29 6.82 -9.77
CA ALA A 119 2.56 7.31 -8.41
C ALA A 119 2.71 6.14 -7.42
N GLU A 120 1.82 5.16 -7.44
CA GLU A 120 1.90 3.94 -6.64
C GLU A 120 3.18 3.15 -6.93
N LYS A 121 3.55 2.97 -8.21
CA LYS A 121 4.79 2.26 -8.56
C LYS A 121 6.02 2.99 -8.00
N ARG A 122 6.10 4.31 -8.16
CA ARG A 122 7.18 5.13 -7.57
C ARG A 122 7.21 5.06 -6.05
N ALA A 123 6.04 5.03 -5.40
CA ALA A 123 5.95 4.91 -3.94
C ALA A 123 6.46 3.54 -3.46
N LYS A 124 6.06 2.44 -4.11
CA LYS A 124 6.52 1.07 -3.83
C LYS A 124 8.04 0.93 -4.04
N GLU A 125 8.55 1.40 -5.18
CA GLU A 125 9.99 1.42 -5.43
C GLU A 125 10.77 2.32 -4.44
N ALA A 126 10.14 3.36 -3.89
CA ALA A 126 10.76 4.22 -2.89
C ALA A 126 10.77 3.58 -1.49
N SER A 127 9.69 2.91 -1.07
CA SER A 127 9.66 2.17 0.19
C SER A 127 10.60 0.97 0.17
N GLU A 128 10.64 0.21 -0.93
CA GLU A 128 11.58 -0.91 -1.10
C GLU A 128 13.03 -0.45 -0.95
N ARG A 129 13.40 0.68 -1.55
CA ARG A 129 14.74 1.28 -1.42
C ARG A 129 15.01 1.83 -0.02
N ALA A 130 14.01 2.44 0.64
CA ALA A 130 14.14 2.91 2.02
C ALA A 130 14.43 1.75 2.98
N GLU A 131 13.63 0.67 2.92
CA GLU A 131 13.86 -0.52 3.75
C GLU A 131 15.21 -1.20 3.48
N GLN A 132 15.67 -1.23 2.21
CA GLN A 132 17.00 -1.75 1.86
C GLN A 132 18.10 -0.94 2.58
N LEU A 133 18.05 0.39 2.46
CA LEU A 133 18.99 1.29 3.13
C LEU A 133 18.89 1.23 4.66
N GLU A 134 17.71 1.05 5.24
CA GLU A 134 17.55 0.86 6.68
C GLU A 134 18.20 -0.44 7.17
N ARG A 135 17.96 -1.57 6.49
CA ARG A 135 18.61 -2.86 6.79
C ARG A 135 20.13 -2.80 6.62
N GLU A 136 20.63 -2.11 5.59
CA GLU A 136 22.06 -1.85 5.41
C GLU A 136 22.65 -1.00 6.54
N ASN A 137 21.98 0.08 6.95
CA ASN A 137 22.40 0.90 8.08
C ASN A 137 22.43 0.09 9.40
N TRP A 138 21.47 -0.83 9.62
CA TRP A 138 21.49 -1.71 10.80
C TRP A 138 22.64 -2.72 10.75
N ARG A 139 22.93 -3.30 9.58
CA ARG A 139 24.10 -4.19 9.37
C ARG A 139 25.42 -3.44 9.66
N LEU A 140 25.58 -2.23 9.11
CA LEU A 140 26.76 -1.38 9.33
C LEU A 140 26.88 -0.95 10.81
N ALA A 141 25.79 -0.55 11.45
CA ALA A 141 25.78 -0.19 12.87
C ALA A 141 26.09 -1.39 13.79
N ALA A 142 25.76 -2.61 13.39
CA ALA A 142 26.13 -3.83 14.11
C ALA A 142 27.61 -4.16 13.93
N LEU A 143 28.15 -4.11 12.70
CA LEU A 143 29.57 -4.30 12.39
C LEU A 143 30.47 -3.27 13.11
N ALA A 144 30.01 -2.02 13.23
CA ALA A 144 30.73 -0.96 13.95
C ALA A 144 30.85 -1.22 15.47
N LYS A 145 29.88 -1.90 16.09
CA LYS A 145 29.92 -2.27 17.52
C LYS A 145 30.63 -3.61 17.76
N HIS A 146 30.48 -4.55 16.83
CA HIS A 146 31.05 -5.89 16.91
C HIS A 146 31.92 -6.15 15.68
N PRO A 147 33.23 -5.83 15.72
CA PRO A 147 34.09 -5.97 14.55
C PRO A 147 34.22 -7.44 14.14
N VAL A 148 33.73 -7.72 12.94
CA VAL A 148 33.77 -9.01 12.25
C VAL A 148 34.71 -8.89 11.03
N PRO A 149 35.66 -9.82 10.81
CA PRO A 149 36.51 -9.80 9.63
C PRO A 149 35.71 -9.91 8.34
N GLU A 150 36.21 -9.30 7.27
CA GLU A 150 35.56 -9.19 5.96
C GLU A 150 34.99 -10.52 5.45
N ASP A 151 35.77 -11.61 5.55
CA ASP A 151 35.42 -13.00 5.21
C ASP A 151 34.11 -13.53 5.84
N TYR A 152 33.65 -12.90 6.94
CA TYR A 152 32.49 -13.31 7.72
C TYR A 152 31.38 -12.24 7.78
N GLN A 153 31.55 -11.08 7.14
CA GLN A 153 30.55 -10.00 7.23
C GLN A 153 29.24 -10.36 6.54
N ASP A 154 29.25 -11.22 5.52
CA ASP A 154 28.03 -11.72 4.84
C ASP A 154 27.22 -12.72 5.68
N LEU A 155 27.78 -13.22 6.78
CA LEU A 155 27.03 -14.01 7.75
C LEU A 155 26.20 -13.13 8.71
N VAL A 156 26.45 -11.81 8.75
CA VAL A 156 25.75 -10.85 9.61
C VAL A 156 24.39 -10.50 9.02
N VAL A 157 23.43 -11.40 9.21
CA VAL A 157 22.03 -11.28 8.75
C VAL A 157 21.06 -11.02 9.91
N GLY A 158 19.93 -10.37 9.60
CA GLY A 158 18.82 -10.06 10.50
C GLY A 158 17.63 -9.49 9.71
N GLN A 159 16.48 -9.30 10.38
CA GLN A 159 15.34 -8.53 9.83
C GLN A 159 15.24 -7.13 10.45
N ASP A 160 15.77 -6.97 11.66
CA ASP A 160 15.64 -5.80 12.53
C ASP A 160 16.98 -5.54 13.25
N ALA A 161 17.13 -4.34 13.82
CA ALA A 161 18.41 -3.88 14.37
C ALA A 161 18.98 -4.79 15.47
N GLU A 162 18.14 -5.36 16.33
CA GLU A 162 18.57 -6.29 17.39
C GLU A 162 19.00 -7.65 16.84
N SER A 163 18.34 -8.15 15.80
CA SER A 163 18.80 -9.35 15.08
C SER A 163 20.18 -9.15 14.45
N PHE A 164 20.42 -8.01 13.77
CA PHE A 164 21.75 -7.71 13.22
C PHE A 164 22.82 -7.60 14.31
N LEU A 165 22.52 -6.94 15.43
CA LEU A 165 23.44 -6.79 16.57
C LEU A 165 23.82 -8.14 17.19
N SER A 166 22.83 -8.97 17.53
CA SER A 166 23.07 -10.29 18.13
C SER A 166 23.75 -11.26 17.16
N SER A 167 23.50 -11.15 15.86
CA SER A 167 24.19 -11.89 14.80
C SER A 167 25.67 -11.51 14.73
N ALA A 168 25.99 -10.21 14.63
CA ALA A 168 27.37 -9.70 14.63
C ALA A 168 28.12 -10.05 15.93
N GLU A 169 27.45 -9.94 17.08
CA GLU A 169 28.05 -10.30 18.37
C GLU A 169 28.46 -11.78 18.42
N ARG A 170 27.55 -12.69 18.03
CA ARG A 170 27.79 -14.15 17.95
C ARG A 170 28.96 -14.47 17.02
N ILE A 171 29.01 -13.89 15.82
CA ILE A 171 30.09 -14.12 14.86
C ILE A 171 31.42 -13.58 15.42
N SER A 172 31.43 -12.39 16.01
CA SER A 172 32.65 -11.82 16.63
C SER A 172 33.19 -12.69 17.77
N LYS A 173 32.30 -13.36 18.53
CA LYS A 173 32.67 -14.33 19.59
C LYS A 173 33.31 -15.60 19.00
N LEU A 174 32.71 -16.17 17.96
CA LEU A 174 33.22 -17.38 17.27
C LEU A 174 34.58 -17.15 16.60
N VAL A 175 34.76 -16.00 15.94
CA VAL A 175 36.06 -15.63 15.34
C VAL A 175 37.14 -15.47 16.41
N LYS A 176 36.81 -14.91 17.58
CA LYS A 176 37.75 -14.76 18.70
C LYS A 176 38.16 -16.12 19.29
N THR A 177 37.22 -17.06 19.46
CA THR A 177 37.56 -18.41 19.97
C THR A 177 38.35 -19.23 18.96
N GLN A 178 38.09 -19.11 17.65
CA GLN A 178 38.93 -19.74 16.62
C GLN A 178 40.35 -19.15 16.59
N LYS A 179 40.50 -17.81 16.66
CA LYS A 179 41.82 -17.15 16.64
C LYS A 179 42.65 -17.36 17.91
N GLY A 180 42.03 -17.70 19.04
CA GLY A 180 42.76 -18.12 20.24
C GLY A 180 43.43 -19.50 20.10
N GLY A 181 42.99 -20.30 19.13
CA GLY A 181 43.30 -21.72 19.06
C GLY A 181 42.47 -22.51 20.08
N SER A 182 42.07 -23.74 19.72
CA SER A 182 41.73 -24.70 20.76
C SER A 182 43.04 -25.20 21.33
N ASP A 183 43.30 -24.91 22.61
CA ASP A 183 44.25 -25.73 23.37
C ASP A 183 43.88 -27.21 23.18
N PRO A 184 44.86 -28.11 22.99
CA PRO A 184 44.59 -29.53 22.82
C PRO A 184 44.02 -30.08 24.12
N VAL A 185 42.69 -30.33 24.14
CA VAL A 185 41.95 -30.71 25.36
C VAL A 185 42.65 -31.89 26.04
N PRO A 186 43.15 -31.75 27.28
CA PRO A 186 43.92 -32.80 27.95
C PRO A 186 43.12 -34.11 28.05
N GLY A 187 43.57 -35.13 27.31
CA GLY A 187 42.87 -36.41 27.19
C GLY A 187 42.19 -36.66 25.84
N SER A 188 42.01 -35.65 24.98
CA SER A 188 41.53 -35.86 23.61
C SER A 188 42.55 -36.66 22.79
N GLY A 189 42.15 -37.86 22.36
CA GLY A 189 43.04 -38.84 21.73
C GLY A 189 43.85 -39.72 22.71
N THR A 190 43.93 -39.37 24.00
CA THR A 190 44.58 -40.21 25.01
C THR A 190 43.67 -41.37 25.41
N ARG A 191 43.71 -42.45 24.60
CA ARG A 191 43.21 -43.76 25.05
C ARG A 191 43.92 -44.10 26.36
N ARG A 192 43.15 -44.43 27.40
CA ARG A 192 43.72 -44.73 28.72
C ARG A 192 44.68 -45.91 28.60
N ASN A 193 45.97 -45.68 28.89
CA ASN A 193 46.98 -46.73 28.92
C ASN A 193 46.71 -47.68 30.09
N GLY A 194 45.92 -48.72 29.82
CA GLY A 194 45.56 -49.82 30.72
C GLY A 194 45.38 -51.10 29.91
N ASP A 195 44.64 -51.01 28.80
CA ASP A 195 44.62 -52.03 27.76
C ASP A 195 45.89 -51.91 26.90
N LYS A 196 46.81 -52.87 27.07
CA LYS A 196 47.93 -53.08 26.13
C LYS A 196 47.35 -53.36 24.73
N PRO A 197 48.02 -52.96 23.64
CA PRO A 197 47.68 -53.41 22.30
C PRO A 197 48.07 -54.89 22.12
N GLY A 198 47.32 -55.79 22.77
CA GLY A 198 47.33 -57.20 22.43
C GLY A 198 46.93 -57.38 20.98
N SER A 199 47.46 -58.41 20.32
CA SER A 199 47.28 -58.69 18.89
C SER A 199 45.87 -59.23 18.55
N GLY A 200 44.83 -58.58 19.06
CA GLY A 200 43.42 -58.83 18.72
C GLY A 200 43.00 -57.96 17.55
N SER A 201 42.91 -58.56 16.36
CA SER A 201 42.32 -57.92 15.18
C SER A 201 40.88 -57.47 15.48
N LEU A 202 40.36 -56.51 14.71
CA LEU A 202 38.95 -56.09 14.76
C LEU A 202 37.99 -57.30 14.71
N MET A 203 38.39 -58.36 13.99
CA MET A 203 37.70 -59.64 13.88
C MET A 203 37.50 -60.38 15.20
N ASP A 204 38.43 -60.30 16.15
CA ASP A 204 38.34 -61.00 17.44
C ASP A 204 37.27 -60.34 18.33
N SER A 205 37.28 -59.00 18.40
CA SER A 205 36.21 -58.23 19.05
C SER A 205 34.83 -58.44 18.40
N GLY A 206 34.81 -58.79 17.11
CA GLY A 206 33.62 -59.22 16.39
C GLY A 206 33.18 -60.63 16.76
N ARG A 207 34.11 -61.58 16.84
CA ARG A 207 33.91 -62.99 17.23
C ARG A 207 33.33 -63.09 18.65
N ASP A 208 33.89 -62.37 19.62
CA ASP A 208 33.37 -62.34 21.00
C ASP A 208 31.96 -61.74 21.09
N ARG A 209 31.68 -60.70 20.30
CA ARG A 209 30.32 -60.11 20.19
C ARG A 209 29.31 -61.01 19.47
N TYR A 210 29.79 -61.99 18.70
CA TYR A 210 28.97 -63.01 18.06
C TYR A 210 28.69 -64.17 19.01
N THR A 211 29.72 -64.77 19.61
CA THR A 211 29.58 -65.87 20.59
C THR A 211 28.76 -65.44 21.81
N SER A 212 28.95 -64.22 22.31
CA SER A 212 28.18 -63.64 23.42
C SER A 212 26.70 -63.40 23.11
N ARG A 213 26.33 -63.23 21.85
CA ARG A 213 24.92 -63.15 21.42
C ARG A 213 24.34 -64.54 21.15
N TYR A 214 25.07 -65.39 20.43
CA TYR A 214 24.63 -66.74 20.12
C TYR A 214 24.36 -67.59 21.38
N SER A 215 25.28 -67.55 22.35
CA SER A 215 25.11 -68.23 23.64
C SER A 215 23.97 -67.67 24.49
N ARG A 216 23.69 -66.36 24.40
CA ARG A 216 22.57 -65.71 25.10
C ARG A 216 21.23 -66.09 24.52
N ASN A 217 21.12 -66.10 23.18
CA ASN A 217 19.91 -66.52 22.48
C ASN A 217 19.62 -68.01 22.70
N LYS A 218 20.65 -68.87 22.74
CA LYS A 218 20.44 -70.30 23.05
C LYS A 218 19.83 -70.49 24.45
N LYS A 219 20.32 -69.76 25.46
CA LYS A 219 19.75 -69.76 26.84
C LYS A 219 18.34 -69.13 26.96
N GLN A 220 17.68 -68.82 25.84
CA GLN A 220 16.28 -68.37 25.78
C GLN A 220 15.43 -69.30 24.89
N ALA A 221 15.98 -70.44 24.48
CA ALA A 221 15.32 -71.46 23.65
C ALA A 221 15.36 -72.87 24.30
N ASP A 222 15.93 -72.97 25.51
CA ASP A 222 15.85 -74.08 26.46
C ASP A 222 15.02 -73.61 27.68
#